data_AF-A0A7C6KSF6-F1
#
_entry.id   AF-A0A7C6KSF6-F1
#
_cell.length_a   1.000
_cell.length_b   1.000
_cell.length_c   1.000
_cell.angle_alpha   90.00
_cell.angle_beta   90.00
_cell.angle_gamma   90.00
#
_symmetry.space_group_name_H-M   'P 1'
#
loop_
_entity.id
_entity.type
_entity.pdbx_description
1 polymer ?
#
loop_
_entity_poly.entity_id
_entity_poly.type
_entity_poly.pdbx_seq_one_letter_code
_entity_poly.pdbx_strand_id
1 'polypeptide(L)' 'MKCETIFRNLRAEVARRGFEYEDIAKRIGVSDRTLRKYLSGETKIPFTHARKIQRKFFPDLTLEYLFDYPDDEAC' A
#
# COMPACT_ATOMS: atom_id res chain seq x y z
N MET A 1 -13.26 7.14 -8.35
CA MET A 1 -13.23 6.83 -6.91
C MET A 1 -11.81 7.06 -6.40
N LYS A 2 -11.51 8.23 -5.81
CA LYS A 2 -10.19 8.52 -5.24
C LYS A 2 -10.20 7.99 -3.81
N CYS A 3 -9.65 6.80 -3.57
CA CYS A 3 -9.21 6.46 -2.21
C CYS A 3 -7.90 7.20 -1.99
N GLU A 4 -7.94 8.18 -1.10
CA GLU A 4 -6.73 8.83 -0.62
C GLU A 4 -6.01 7.85 0.30
N THR A 5 -4.87 7.33 -0.14
CA THR A 5 -4.04 6.51 0.73
C THR A 5 -3.17 7.41 1.59
N ILE A 6 -3.00 7.01 2.85
CA ILE A 6 -2.09 7.66 3.78
C ILE A 6 -0.62 7.47 3.37
N PHE A 7 -0.32 6.45 2.56
CA PHE A 7 1.02 6.13 2.07
C PHE A 7 1.30 6.84 0.74
N ARG A 8 1.78 8.08 0.82
CA ARG A 8 2.02 8.95 -0.36
C ARG A 8 3.00 8.32 -1.35
N ASN A 9 4.07 7.70 -0.84
CA ASN A 9 5.09 7.07 -1.67
C ASN A 9 4.56 5.83 -2.38
N LEU A 10 3.86 4.93 -1.66
CA LEU A 10 3.21 3.78 -2.29
C LEU A 10 2.25 4.20 -3.40
N ARG A 11 1.44 5.25 -3.18
CA ARG A 11 0.54 5.78 -4.21
C ARG A 11 1.29 6.24 -5.46
N ALA A 12 2.36 7.01 -5.26
CA ALA A 12 3.16 7.54 -6.35
C ALA A 12 3.79 6.40 -7.15
N GLU A 13 4.32 5.38 -6.49
CA GLU A 13 4.96 4.24 -7.13
C GLU A 13 3.96 3.33 -7.85
N VAL A 14 2.77 3.11 -7.28
CA VAL A 14 1.68 2.40 -7.95
C VAL A 14 1.30 3.12 -9.25
N ALA A 15 1.15 4.44 -9.21
CA ALA A 15 0.81 5.25 -10.38
C ALA A 15 1.94 5.29 -11.42
N ARG A 16 3.21 5.43 -10.99
CA ARG A 16 4.38 5.46 -11.88
C ARG A 16 4.56 4.15 -12.64
N ARG A 17 4.28 3.02 -11.99
CA ARG A 17 4.42 1.68 -12.57
C ARG A 17 3.15 1.19 -13.29
N GLY A 18 2.04 1.92 -13.16
CA GLY A 18 0.76 1.56 -13.77
C GLY A 18 0.15 0.29 -13.16
N PHE A 19 0.36 0.05 -11.86
CA PHE A 19 -0.28 -1.06 -11.17
C PHE A 19 -1.70 -0.69 -10.74
N GLU A 20 -2.62 -1.64 -10.84
CA GLU A 20 -3.95 -1.50 -10.27
C GLU A 20 -4.00 -2.06 -8.84
N TYR A 21 -4.71 -1.37 -7.95
CA TYR A 21 -4.88 -1.86 -6.57
C TYR A 21 -5.56 -3.23 -6.51
N GLU A 22 -6.44 -3.53 -7.46
CA GLU A 22 -7.08 -4.84 -7.57
C GLU A 22 -6.06 -5.97 -7.77
N ASP A 23 -5.04 -5.74 -8.60
CA ASP A 23 -3.97 -6.72 -8.84
C ASP A 23 -3.07 -6.89 -7.62
N ILE A 24 -2.79 -5.80 -6.91
CA ILE A 24 -2.06 -5.84 -5.65
C ILE A 24 -2.83 -6.68 -4.62
N ALA A 25 -4.13 -6.45 -4.47
CA ALA A 25 -5.00 -7.18 -3.55
C ALA A 25 -5.01 -8.68 -3.86
N LYS A 26 -5.22 -9.03 -5.14
CA LYS A 26 -5.16 -10.42 -5.63
C LYS A 26 -3.82 -11.07 -5.32
N ARG A 27 -2.71 -10.36 -5.55
CA ARG A 27 -1.36 -10.92 -5.39
C ARG A 27 -0.96 -11.15 -3.94
N ILE A 28 -1.47 -10.34 -3.01
CA ILE A 28 -1.20 -10.53 -1.58
C ILE A 28 -2.22 -11.46 -0.89
N GLY A 29 -3.34 -11.75 -1.57
CA GLY A 29 -4.37 -12.70 -1.13
C GLY A 29 -5.45 -12.06 -0.27
N VAL A 30 -5.80 -10.80 -0.52
CA VAL A 30 -6.88 -10.09 0.20
C VAL A 30 -7.91 -9.54 -0.76
N SER A 31 -9.08 -9.17 -0.24
CA SER A 31 -10.11 -8.47 -1.03
C SER A 31 -9.68 -7.02 -1.34
N ASP A 32 -10.17 -6.45 -2.44
CA ASP A 32 -9.97 -5.03 -2.78
C ASP A 32 -10.43 -4.11 -1.63
N ARG A 33 -11.55 -4.45 -0.97
CA ARG A 33 -12.03 -3.76 0.23
C ARG A 33 -10.99 -3.78 1.35
N THR A 34 -10.37 -4.93 1.62
CA THR A 34 -9.34 -5.06 2.66
C THR A 34 -8.11 -4.24 2.33
N LEU A 35 -7.65 -4.26 1.08
CA LEU A 35 -6.52 -3.45 0.66
C LEU A 35 -6.82 -1.96 0.83
N ARG A 36 -8.02 -1.50 0.44
CA ARG A 36 -8.44 -0.10 0.65
C ARG A 36 -8.41 0.30 2.11
N LYS A 37 -8.88 -0.55 3.03
CA LYS A 37 -8.82 -0.31 4.48
C LYS A 37 -7.39 -0.17 5.00
N TYR A 38 -6.45 -0.97 4.47
CA TYR A 38 -5.04 -0.83 4.79
C TYR A 38 -4.49 0.51 4.30
N LEU A 39 -4.79 0.85 3.06
CA LEU A 39 -4.28 2.05 2.41
C LEU A 39 -4.88 3.34 2.98
N SER A 40 -6.13 3.30 3.46
CA SER A 40 -6.80 4.43 4.13
C SER A 40 -6.46 4.55 5.61
N GLY A 41 -5.80 3.55 6.21
CA GLY A 41 -5.49 3.53 7.63
C GLY A 41 -6.62 3.07 8.54
N GLU A 42 -7.79 2.71 7.99
CA GLU A 42 -8.91 2.15 8.77
C GLU A 42 -8.51 0.84 9.48
N THR A 43 -7.55 0.11 8.93
CA THR A 43 -7.00 -1.09 9.56
C THR A 43 -5.50 -1.16 9.35
N LYS A 44 -4.76 -1.57 10.37
CA LYS A 44 -3.30 -1.78 10.27
C LYS A 44 -2.98 -2.82 9.21
N ILE A 45 -1.98 -2.54 8.38
CA ILE A 45 -1.47 -3.52 7.43
C ILE A 45 -0.59 -4.55 8.17
N PRO A 46 -0.85 -5.86 8.05
CA PRO A 46 0.06 -6.87 8.58
C PRO A 46 1.42 -6.79 7.91
N PHE A 47 2.51 -6.92 8.67
CA PHE A 47 3.87 -6.90 8.13
C PHE A 47 4.07 -7.93 7.00
N THR A 48 3.44 -9.10 7.10
CA THR A 48 3.46 -10.13 6.06
C THR A 48 2.86 -9.65 4.73
N HIS A 49 1.81 -8.82 4.77
CA HIS A 49 1.22 -8.21 3.59
C HIS A 49 2.08 -7.08 3.04
N ALA A 50 2.55 -6.17 3.89
CA ALA A 50 3.46 -5.10 3.49
C ALA A 50 4.71 -5.65 2.77
N ARG A 51 5.33 -6.68 3.35
CA ARG A 51 6.49 -7.38 2.76
C ARG A 51 6.16 -8.08 1.44
N LYS A 52 4.95 -8.64 1.28
CA LYS A 52 4.51 -9.21 -0.01
C LYS A 52 4.36 -8.13 -1.07
N ILE A 53 3.78 -6.97 -0.73
CA ILE A 53 3.65 -5.83 -1.66
C ILE A 53 5.04 -5.40 -2.13
N GLN A 54 5.96 -5.13 -1.20
CA GLN A 54 7.33 -4.73 -1.52
C GLN A 54 8.02 -5.75 -2.43
N ARG A 55 8.09 -7.02 -2.02
CA ARG A 55 8.82 -8.05 -2.80
C ARG A 55 8.23 -8.34 -4.17
N LYS A 56 6.93 -8.12 -4.39
CA LYS A 56 6.25 -8.47 -5.65
C LYS A 56 6.15 -7.30 -6.63
N PHE A 57 6.04 -6.07 -6.14
CA PHE A 57 5.76 -4.91 -6.97
C PHE A 57 6.89 -3.86 -6.94
N PHE A 58 7.63 -3.80 -5.83
CA PHE A 58 8.64 -2.76 -5.55
C PHE A 58 9.92 -3.37 -4.95
N PRO A 59 10.54 -4.38 -5.59
CA PRO A 59 11.68 -5.09 -5.02
C PRO A 59 12.93 -4.20 -4.87
N ASP A 60 12.96 -3.09 -5.60
CA ASP A 60 13.99 -2.05 -5.63
C ASP A 60 13.79 -0.96 -4.56
N LEU A 61 12.66 -0.96 -3.84
CA LEU A 61 12.32 0.04 -2.83
C LEU A 61 12.24 -0.59 -1.44
N THR A 62 12.50 0.22 -0.41
CA THR A 62 12.45 -0.21 0.99
C THR A 62 11.03 -0.17 1.54
N LEU A 63 10.76 -0.95 2.60
CA LEU A 63 9.45 -0.91 3.27
C LEU A 63 9.22 0.45 3.91
N GLU A 64 10.25 1.02 4.49
CA GLU A 64 10.26 2.34 5.12
C GLU A 64 9.88 3.42 4.12
N TYR A 65 10.43 3.38 2.89
CA TYR A 65 10.06 4.34 1.86
C TYR A 65 8.61 4.15 1.39
N LEU A 66 8.20 2.91 1.09
CA LEU A 66 6.87 2.64 0.54
C LEU A 66 5.74 2.98 1.52
N PHE A 67 5.92 2.59 2.77
CA PHE A 67 4.92 2.74 3.84
C PHE A 67 5.23 3.91 4.77
N ASP A 68 5.96 4.90 4.26
CA ASP A 68 6.22 6.15 4.95
C ASP A 68 4.90 6.89 5.22
N TYR A 69 4.70 7.28 6.48
CA TYR A 69 3.55 8.08 6.90
C TYR A 69 3.94 9.55 6.79
N PRO A 70 3.09 10.43 6.22
CA PRO A 70 3.34 11.85 6.23
C PRO A 70 3.13 12.39 7.66
N ASP A 71 4.17 12.24 8.47
CA ASP A 71 4.37 12.72 9.84
C ASP A 71 3.33 12.28 10.89
N ASP A 72 3.86 12.04 12.09
CA ASP A 72 3.19 11.69 13.34
C ASP A 72 2.11 12.70 13.77
N GLU A 73 0.94 12.70 13.13
CA GLU A 73 -0.33 13.06 13.77
C GLU A 73 -1.37 12.03 13.37
N ALA A 74 -1.40 10.95 14.15
CA ALA A 74 -2.58 10.10 14.23
C ALA A 74 -3.76 10.96 14.69
N CYS A 75 -4.81 11.08 13.87
CA CYS A 75 -6.15 11.30 14.42
C CYS A 75 -6.57 10.11 15.28
#